data_AF-A0A9Q7BCV4-F1
#
_entry.id   AF-A0A9Q7BCV4-F1
#
_cell.length_a   1.000
_cell.length_b   1.000
_cell.length_c   1.000
_cell.angle_alpha   90.00
_cell.angle_beta   90.00
_cell.angle_gamma   90.00
#
_symmetry.space_group_name_H-M   'P 1'
#
loop_
_entity.id
_entity.type
_entity.pdbx_description
1 polymer ?
#
loop_
_entity_poly.entity_id
_entity_poly.type
_entity_poly.pdbx_seq_one_letter_code
_entity_poly.pdbx_strand_id
1 'polypeptide(L)'
;MMIQSHLTAWQNYAPWPKPSQVEQDLRLARGVAAIFADPILRESLAMRGGTVLHKAHLAPAARYSEDIDLVLVKPMDQQTLDEHLRRVLTPELGRPSNSLIGNARLAIRNAMRPSKILRTAYGFVPLGLNREQIIKVEVNLNESASLYPLVDVQVAKLDDDGDMVHATVRSYDIDEMLGTKTRALIRPSVDRHVERRLGGRAALKRKSPS
;
A
#
# COMPACT_ATOMS: atom_id res chain seq x y z
N MET A 1 -21.65 3.82 -10.73
CA MET A 1 -21.32 2.80 -11.78
C MET A 1 -20.30 3.39 -12.73
N MET A 2 -19.29 2.65 -13.17
CA MET A 2 -18.24 3.20 -14.04
C MET A 2 -18.67 3.26 -15.51
N ILE A 3 -18.40 4.39 -16.18
CA ILE A 3 -18.74 4.63 -17.59
C ILE A 3 -17.56 5.30 -18.32
N GLN A 4 -17.62 5.32 -19.65
CA GLN A 4 -16.51 5.81 -20.49
C GLN A 4 -16.16 7.28 -20.23
N SER A 5 -17.14 8.14 -19.95
CA SER A 5 -16.90 9.57 -19.64
C SER A 5 -16.06 9.75 -18.38
N HIS A 6 -16.25 8.91 -17.35
CA HIS A 6 -15.41 8.92 -16.15
C HIS A 6 -13.96 8.60 -16.49
N LEU A 7 -13.72 7.61 -17.35
CA LEU A 7 -12.37 7.24 -17.76
C LEU A 7 -11.70 8.36 -18.56
N THR A 8 -12.43 9.00 -19.48
CA THR A 8 -11.94 10.14 -20.24
C THR A 8 -11.60 11.33 -19.35
N ALA A 9 -12.48 11.68 -18.41
CA ALA A 9 -12.24 12.75 -17.45
C ALA A 9 -11.03 12.44 -16.55
N TRP A 10 -10.94 11.20 -16.04
CA TRP A 10 -9.83 10.77 -15.19
C TRP A 10 -8.50 10.72 -15.93
N GLN A 11 -8.49 10.36 -17.21
CA GLN A 11 -7.25 10.31 -18.01
C GLN A 11 -6.59 11.68 -18.13
N ASN A 12 -7.35 12.78 -18.10
CA ASN A 12 -6.78 14.13 -18.08
C ASN A 12 -6.02 14.42 -16.78
N TYR A 13 -6.44 13.80 -15.67
CA TYR A 13 -5.79 13.93 -14.36
C TYR A 13 -4.64 12.94 -14.17
N ALA A 14 -4.85 11.69 -14.59
CA ALA A 14 -3.91 10.57 -14.50
C ALA A 14 -3.70 9.96 -15.90
N PRO A 15 -2.79 10.54 -16.73
CA PRO A 15 -2.65 10.20 -18.15
C PRO A 15 -1.86 8.91 -18.37
N TRP A 16 -2.33 7.80 -17.78
CA TRP A 16 -1.71 6.50 -17.97
C TRP A 16 -1.84 6.03 -19.42
N PRO A 17 -0.79 5.39 -19.98
CA PRO A 17 -0.77 5.02 -21.39
C PRO A 17 -1.73 3.88 -21.73
N LYS A 18 -2.06 3.01 -20.76
CA LYS A 18 -2.98 1.89 -20.96
C LYS A 18 -4.37 2.23 -20.41
N PRO A 19 -5.47 1.99 -21.16
CA PRO A 19 -6.83 2.21 -20.66
C PRO A 19 -7.14 1.45 -19.36
N SER A 20 -6.61 0.22 -19.22
CA SER A 20 -6.76 -0.57 -17.99
C SER A 20 -6.13 0.12 -16.77
N GLN A 21 -5.03 0.86 -16.96
CA GLN A 21 -4.35 1.58 -15.88
C GLN A 21 -5.11 2.84 -15.47
N VAL A 22 -5.73 3.54 -16.44
CA VAL A 22 -6.61 4.68 -16.15
C VAL A 22 -7.78 4.23 -15.29
N GLU A 23 -8.45 3.15 -15.68
CA GLU A 23 -9.57 2.61 -14.91
C GLU A 23 -9.13 2.10 -13.53
N GLN A 24 -8.06 1.31 -13.45
CA GLN A 24 -7.55 0.81 -12.18
C GLN A 24 -7.18 1.95 -11.23
N ASP A 25 -6.56 3.01 -11.73
CA ASP A 25 -6.18 4.17 -10.92
C ASP A 25 -7.40 4.94 -10.38
N LEU A 26 -8.46 5.09 -11.20
CA LEU A 26 -9.72 5.68 -10.76
C LEU A 26 -10.40 4.81 -9.69
N ARG A 27 -10.43 3.49 -9.88
CA ARG A 27 -10.97 2.55 -8.89
C ARG A 27 -10.21 2.61 -7.58
N LEU A 28 -8.89 2.71 -7.62
CA LEU A 28 -8.06 2.90 -6.42
C LEU A 28 -8.42 4.21 -5.70
N ALA A 29 -8.57 5.32 -6.44
CA ALA A 29 -8.96 6.59 -5.86
C ALA A 29 -10.34 6.54 -5.19
N ARG A 30 -11.34 5.97 -5.89
CA ARG A 30 -12.70 5.78 -5.35
C ARG A 30 -12.72 4.81 -4.17
N GLY A 31 -11.97 3.71 -4.22
CA GLY A 31 -11.87 2.73 -3.15
C GLY A 31 -11.23 3.30 -1.87
N VAL A 32 -10.15 4.07 -2.01
CA VAL A 32 -9.56 4.80 -0.86
C VAL A 32 -10.58 5.76 -0.28
N ALA A 33 -11.26 6.56 -1.10
CA ALA A 33 -12.29 7.46 -0.61
C ALA A 33 -13.44 6.74 0.09
N ALA A 34 -13.89 5.59 -0.42
CA ALA A 34 -14.94 4.79 0.18
C ALA A 34 -14.54 4.24 1.56
N ILE A 35 -13.28 3.83 1.73
CA ILE A 35 -12.74 3.42 3.05
C ILE A 35 -12.85 4.57 4.06
N PHE A 36 -12.42 5.79 3.69
CA PHE A 36 -12.39 6.92 4.63
C PHE A 36 -13.73 7.65 4.75
N ALA A 37 -14.70 7.37 3.88
CA ALA A 37 -16.09 7.78 4.06
C ALA A 37 -16.82 6.93 5.11
N ASP A 38 -16.35 5.71 5.39
CA ASP A 38 -16.92 4.87 6.43
C ASP A 38 -16.45 5.30 7.83
N PRO A 39 -17.35 5.65 8.76
CA PRO A 39 -16.97 6.16 10.08
C PRO A 39 -16.10 5.20 10.88
N ILE A 40 -16.40 3.89 10.80
CA ILE A 40 -15.72 2.84 11.57
C ILE A 40 -14.31 2.59 11.02
N LEU A 41 -14.17 2.48 9.70
CA LEU A 41 -12.87 2.32 9.05
C LEU A 41 -12.01 3.59 9.18
N ARG A 42 -12.59 4.79 9.01
CA ARG A 42 -11.87 6.07 9.13
C ARG A 42 -11.23 6.27 10.51
N GLU A 43 -11.90 5.82 11.57
CA GLU A 43 -11.35 5.88 12.93
C GLU A 43 -10.26 4.85 13.20
N SER A 44 -10.27 3.74 12.45
CA SER A 44 -9.49 2.56 12.80
C SER A 44 -8.34 2.26 11.84
N LEU A 45 -8.38 2.83 10.63
CA LEU A 45 -7.40 2.63 9.59
C LEU A 45 -6.64 3.93 9.28
N ALA A 46 -5.40 3.76 8.87
CA ALA A 46 -4.62 4.78 8.21
C ALA A 46 -3.95 4.20 6.97
N MET A 47 -3.86 5.00 5.92
CA MET A 47 -3.09 4.63 4.74
C MET A 47 -1.59 4.70 5.02
N ARG A 48 -0.84 3.75 4.48
CA ARG A 48 0.63 3.74 4.50
C ARG A 48 1.16 3.51 3.08
N GLY A 49 2.45 3.74 2.88
CA GLY A 49 3.13 3.29 1.68
C GLY A 49 2.92 4.21 0.48
N GLY A 50 3.60 3.91 -0.62
CA GLY A 50 3.75 4.89 -1.70
C GLY A 50 2.44 5.33 -2.36
N THR A 51 1.31 4.66 -2.17
CA THR A 51 0.03 5.07 -2.78
C THR A 51 -0.42 6.46 -2.30
N VAL A 52 -0.31 6.77 -1.00
CA VAL A 52 -0.60 8.12 -0.50
C VAL A 52 0.43 9.14 -0.96
N LEU A 53 1.73 8.78 -0.90
CA LEU A 53 2.80 9.68 -1.35
C LEU A 53 2.56 10.20 -2.77
N HIS A 54 2.08 9.34 -3.67
CA HIS A 54 1.88 9.72 -5.07
C HIS A 54 0.52 10.36 -5.33
N LYS A 55 -0.54 9.96 -4.62
CA LYS A 55 -1.89 10.52 -4.84
C LYS A 55 -2.16 11.84 -4.10
N ALA A 56 -1.53 12.05 -2.94
CA ALA A 56 -1.76 13.23 -2.11
C ALA A 56 -0.64 14.29 -2.21
N HIS A 57 0.62 13.88 -2.40
CA HIS A 57 1.76 14.80 -2.33
C HIS A 57 2.47 15.05 -3.67
N LEU A 58 2.24 14.21 -4.68
CA LEU A 58 2.93 14.30 -5.98
C LEU A 58 1.92 14.20 -7.14
N ALA A 59 0.96 15.12 -7.21
CA ALA A 59 0.06 15.21 -8.36
C ALA A 59 0.76 15.92 -9.55
N PRO A 60 0.71 15.38 -10.78
CA PRO A 60 0.14 14.07 -11.15
C PRO A 60 1.03 12.91 -10.69
N ALA A 61 0.39 11.80 -10.26
CA ALA A 61 1.06 10.67 -9.61
C ALA A 61 2.30 10.21 -10.39
N ALA A 62 3.49 10.35 -9.81
CA ALA A 62 4.76 10.05 -10.49
C ALA A 62 4.99 8.55 -10.78
N ARG A 63 4.18 7.65 -10.20
CA ARG A 63 4.25 6.20 -10.45
C ARG A 63 2.87 5.55 -10.39
N TYR A 64 2.70 4.52 -11.19
CA TYR A 64 1.54 3.65 -11.14
C TYR A 64 1.53 2.85 -9.83
N SER A 65 0.37 2.77 -9.18
CA SER A 65 0.15 1.96 -7.99
C SER A 65 -0.98 0.99 -8.27
N GLU A 66 -0.87 -0.25 -7.80
CA GLU A 66 -1.87 -1.32 -8.04
C GLU A 66 -2.56 -1.77 -6.75
N ASP A 67 -1.99 -1.38 -5.60
CA ASP A 67 -2.35 -1.89 -4.28
C ASP A 67 -2.81 -0.74 -3.34
N ILE A 68 -3.68 -1.09 -2.41
CA ILE A 68 -4.09 -0.26 -1.27
C ILE A 68 -3.45 -0.84 -0.01
N ASP A 69 -2.51 -0.08 0.58
CA ASP A 69 -1.80 -0.45 1.80
C ASP A 69 -2.35 0.33 3.00
N LEU A 70 -2.82 -0.40 4.00
CA LEU A 70 -3.47 0.11 5.20
C LEU A 70 -2.78 -0.41 6.47
N VAL A 71 -2.96 0.34 7.55
CA VAL A 71 -2.54 -0.05 8.89
C VAL A 71 -3.72 0.09 9.83
N LEU A 72 -3.94 -0.92 10.67
CA LEU A 72 -4.92 -0.89 11.75
C LEU A 72 -4.35 -0.11 12.94
N VAL A 73 -4.79 1.14 13.09
CA VAL A 73 -4.31 2.07 14.14
C VAL A 73 -5.14 2.00 15.42
N LYS A 74 -6.39 1.54 15.33
CA LYS A 74 -7.27 1.26 16.47
C LYS A 74 -7.65 -0.22 16.46
N PRO A 75 -7.46 -0.97 17.56
CA PRO A 75 -7.83 -2.38 17.60
C PRO A 75 -9.30 -2.60 17.21
N MET A 76 -9.53 -3.60 16.37
CA MET A 76 -10.84 -4.01 15.89
C MET A 76 -10.85 -5.52 15.71
N ASP A 77 -12.02 -6.13 15.88
CA ASP A 77 -12.23 -7.51 15.48
C ASP A 77 -11.98 -7.70 13.96
N GLN A 78 -11.30 -8.78 13.59
CA GLN A 78 -10.87 -9.00 12.20
C GLN A 78 -12.03 -9.31 11.27
N GLN A 79 -13.07 -9.99 11.76
CA GLN A 79 -14.24 -10.27 10.96
C GLN A 79 -15.02 -8.98 10.70
N THR A 80 -15.20 -8.15 11.73
CA THR A 80 -15.82 -6.83 11.60
C THR A 80 -15.07 -5.94 10.61
N LEU A 81 -13.73 -5.92 10.70
CA LEU A 81 -12.88 -5.17 9.76
C LEU A 81 -13.08 -5.66 8.31
N ASP A 82 -13.04 -6.97 8.09
CA ASP A 82 -13.21 -7.57 6.76
C ASP A 82 -14.61 -7.29 6.17
N GLU A 83 -15.65 -7.37 7.01
CA GLU A 83 -17.04 -7.07 6.63
C GLU A 83 -17.19 -5.60 6.19
N HIS A 84 -16.64 -4.65 6.95
CA HIS A 84 -16.67 -3.24 6.59
C HIS A 84 -15.89 -2.97 5.30
N LEU A 85 -14.69 -3.51 5.16
CA LEU A 85 -13.87 -3.36 3.95
C LEU A 85 -14.59 -3.92 2.72
N ARG A 86 -15.14 -5.13 2.80
CA ARG A 86 -15.89 -5.74 1.70
C ARG A 86 -17.10 -4.91 1.31
N ARG A 87 -17.85 -4.39 2.29
CA ARG A 87 -19.04 -3.58 2.02
C ARG A 87 -18.71 -2.32 1.22
N VAL A 88 -17.64 -1.61 1.57
CA VAL A 88 -17.31 -0.34 0.90
C VAL A 88 -16.48 -0.51 -0.36
N LEU A 89 -15.69 -1.58 -0.46
CA LEU A 89 -14.79 -1.80 -1.60
C LEU A 89 -15.40 -2.60 -2.73
N THR A 90 -16.35 -3.50 -2.47
CA THR A 90 -16.97 -4.31 -3.55
C THR A 90 -17.62 -3.45 -4.64
N PRO A 91 -18.36 -2.36 -4.34
CA PRO A 91 -18.91 -1.49 -5.36
C PRO A 91 -17.86 -0.79 -6.23
N GLU A 92 -16.66 -0.56 -5.67
CA GLU A 92 -15.62 0.25 -6.29
C GLU A 92 -14.57 -0.58 -7.03
N LEU A 93 -14.13 -1.68 -6.41
CA LEU A 93 -13.00 -2.48 -6.87
C LEU A 93 -13.42 -3.77 -7.60
N GLY A 94 -14.71 -4.14 -7.52
CA GLY A 94 -15.23 -5.35 -8.14
C GLY A 94 -15.35 -6.53 -7.17
N ARG A 95 -15.23 -7.76 -7.69
CA ARG A 95 -15.55 -8.97 -6.94
C ARG A 95 -14.40 -9.33 -5.98
N PRO A 96 -14.65 -9.46 -4.67
CA PRO A 96 -13.60 -9.86 -3.73
C PRO A 96 -13.31 -11.37 -3.80
N SER A 97 -12.04 -11.74 -3.60
CA SER A 97 -11.62 -13.10 -3.24
C SER A 97 -11.96 -13.40 -1.78
N ASN A 98 -11.70 -14.64 -1.33
CA ASN A 98 -11.60 -14.93 0.10
C ASN A 98 -10.45 -14.12 0.72
N SER A 99 -10.65 -13.62 1.93
CA SER A 99 -9.61 -12.89 2.66
C SER A 99 -8.64 -13.87 3.28
N LEU A 100 -7.35 -13.61 3.12
CA LEU A 100 -6.27 -14.44 3.63
C LEU A 100 -5.49 -13.68 4.69
N ILE A 101 -5.25 -14.34 5.82
CA ILE A 101 -4.39 -13.81 6.88
C ILE A 101 -3.07 -14.56 6.84
N GLY A 102 -1.99 -13.81 6.65
CA GLY A 102 -0.62 -14.35 6.62
C GLY A 102 0.29 -13.66 7.61
N ASN A 103 1.30 -14.39 8.09
CA ASN A 103 2.44 -13.80 8.79
C ASN A 103 3.47 -13.35 7.74
N ALA A 104 3.71 -12.05 7.61
CA ALA A 104 4.84 -11.56 6.83
C ALA A 104 6.12 -11.64 7.68
N ARG A 105 7.00 -12.60 7.37
CA ARG A 105 8.36 -12.63 7.91
C ARG A 105 9.23 -11.67 7.09
N LEU A 106 9.38 -10.44 7.56
CA LEU A 106 10.58 -9.66 7.23
C LEU A 106 11.75 -10.38 7.89
N ALA A 107 12.51 -11.13 7.09
CA ALA A 107 13.69 -11.87 7.54
C ALA A 107 14.80 -10.89 7.96
N ILE A 108 14.73 -10.39 9.19
CA ILE A 108 15.86 -9.84 9.91
C ILE A 108 15.91 -10.60 11.23
N ARG A 109 16.94 -11.43 11.40
CA ARG A 109 17.19 -12.18 12.64
C ARG A 109 17.23 -11.19 13.80
N ASN A 110 16.54 -11.59 14.88
CA ASN A 110 16.52 -11.00 16.21
C ASN A 110 15.64 -9.74 16.35
N ALA A 111 14.51 -9.95 17.07
CA ALA A 111 13.64 -8.94 17.71
C ALA A 111 12.46 -8.33 16.92
N MET A 112 11.82 -9.04 15.97
CA MET A 112 10.60 -8.52 15.31
C MET A 112 9.40 -9.47 15.47
N ARG A 113 8.30 -8.96 16.04
CA ARG A 113 7.00 -9.65 16.07
C ARG A 113 6.57 -9.89 14.60
N PRO A 114 6.08 -11.08 14.22
CA PRO A 114 5.58 -11.32 12.86
C PRO A 114 4.47 -10.31 12.55
N SER A 115 4.52 -9.60 11.43
CA SER A 115 3.41 -8.72 11.02
C SER A 115 2.26 -9.58 10.53
N LYS A 116 1.10 -9.47 11.15
CA LYS A 116 -0.13 -10.15 10.74
C LYS A 116 -0.81 -9.25 9.70
N ILE A 117 -0.96 -9.74 8.49
CA ILE A 117 -1.52 -8.96 7.38
C ILE A 117 -2.82 -9.63 6.92
N LEU A 118 -3.90 -8.86 6.88
CA LEU A 118 -5.14 -9.23 6.21
C LEU A 118 -5.02 -8.83 4.73
N ARG A 119 -5.24 -9.77 3.81
CA ARG A 119 -5.13 -9.54 2.37
C ARG A 119 -6.40 -9.96 1.66
N THR A 120 -6.90 -9.08 0.82
CA THR A 120 -8.06 -9.33 -0.04
C THR A 120 -7.76 -8.84 -1.44
N ALA A 121 -8.00 -9.69 -2.45
CA ALA A 121 -7.88 -9.32 -3.85
C ALA A 121 -9.27 -9.00 -4.41
N TYR A 122 -9.37 -7.96 -5.24
CA TYR A 122 -10.59 -7.56 -5.93
C TYR A 122 -10.36 -7.66 -7.43
N GLY A 123 -11.16 -8.51 -8.09
CA GLY A 123 -11.13 -8.73 -9.53
C GLY A 123 -12.17 -7.88 -10.25
N PHE A 124 -11.75 -7.23 -11.34
CA PHE A 124 -12.66 -6.50 -12.23
C PHE A 124 -12.21 -6.61 -13.69
N VAL A 125 -13.15 -6.51 -14.62
CA VAL A 125 -12.86 -6.41 -16.05
C VAL A 125 -12.99 -4.94 -16.45
N PRO A 126 -11.93 -4.29 -16.95
CA PRO A 126 -12.02 -2.90 -17.37
C PRO A 126 -13.00 -2.71 -18.53
N LEU A 127 -13.61 -1.53 -18.61
CA LEU A 127 -14.53 -1.16 -19.68
C LEU A 127 -13.88 -1.30 -21.06
N GLY A 128 -14.58 -2.01 -21.95
CA GLY A 128 -14.11 -2.26 -23.31
C GLY A 128 -12.93 -3.25 -23.42
N LEU A 129 -12.52 -3.90 -22.33
CA LEU A 129 -11.46 -4.91 -22.32
C LEU A 129 -12.00 -6.28 -21.90
N ASN A 130 -11.21 -7.33 -22.18
CA ASN A 130 -11.59 -8.73 -21.94
C ASN A 130 -10.67 -9.45 -20.93
N ARG A 131 -9.67 -8.73 -20.38
CA ARG A 131 -8.72 -9.30 -19.41
C ARG A 131 -9.02 -8.74 -18.04
N GLU A 132 -9.29 -9.62 -17.09
CA GLU A 132 -9.47 -9.26 -15.68
C GLU A 132 -8.20 -8.60 -15.13
N GLN A 133 -8.38 -7.60 -14.28
CA GLN A 133 -7.35 -6.92 -13.51
C GLN A 133 -7.63 -7.16 -12.02
N ILE A 134 -6.58 -7.09 -11.21
CA ILE A 134 -6.64 -7.35 -9.77
C ILE A 134 -6.10 -6.15 -9.02
N ILE A 135 -6.87 -5.67 -8.04
CA ILE A 135 -6.41 -4.73 -7.02
C ILE A 135 -6.26 -5.49 -5.71
N LYS A 136 -5.11 -5.35 -5.04
CA LYS A 136 -4.91 -5.95 -3.72
C LYS A 136 -5.11 -4.90 -2.64
N VAL A 137 -5.76 -5.31 -1.58
CA VAL A 137 -5.93 -4.52 -0.36
C VAL A 137 -5.25 -5.27 0.77
N GLU A 138 -4.25 -4.65 1.38
CA GLU A 138 -3.49 -5.21 2.48
C GLU A 138 -3.65 -4.35 3.73
N VAL A 139 -4.02 -4.96 4.85
CA VAL A 139 -4.08 -4.28 6.16
C VAL A 139 -3.08 -4.92 7.10
N ASN A 140 -2.11 -4.13 7.56
CA ASN A 140 -1.23 -4.54 8.65
C ASN A 140 -1.96 -4.43 9.99
N LEU A 141 -2.14 -5.55 10.68
CA LEU A 141 -2.91 -5.66 11.92
C LEU A 141 -2.06 -5.46 13.19
N ASN A 142 -0.72 -5.41 13.07
CA ASN A 142 0.19 -5.49 14.22
C ASN A 142 0.89 -4.18 14.57
N GLU A 143 0.55 -3.07 13.93
CA GLU A 143 1.20 -1.76 14.15
C GLU A 143 0.26 -0.79 14.84
N SER A 144 0.46 -0.61 16.15
CA SER A 144 -0.41 0.23 16.99
C SER A 144 0.24 1.51 17.50
N ALA A 145 1.49 1.82 17.11
CA ALA A 145 2.16 3.04 17.55
C ALA A 145 2.92 3.67 16.39
N SER A 146 2.30 4.68 15.78
CA SER A 146 2.99 5.62 14.90
C SER A 146 4.01 6.41 15.73
N LEU A 147 5.24 6.57 15.23
CA LEU A 147 6.22 7.43 15.91
C LEU A 147 5.83 8.91 15.73
N TYR A 148 5.12 9.23 14.66
CA TYR A 148 4.63 10.57 14.33
C TYR A 148 3.09 10.63 14.31
N PRO A 149 2.47 11.79 14.52
CA PRO A 149 1.01 11.91 14.43
C PRO A 149 0.52 11.57 13.01
N LEU A 150 -0.64 10.94 12.94
CA LEU A 150 -1.34 10.75 11.66
C LEU A 150 -1.81 12.10 11.14
N VAL A 151 -1.72 12.29 9.83
CA VAL A 151 -2.14 13.52 9.15
C VAL A 151 -3.31 13.21 8.22
N ASP A 152 -4.17 14.21 8.04
CA ASP A 152 -5.24 14.14 7.05
C ASP A 152 -4.76 14.76 5.74
N VAL A 153 -4.87 14.01 4.66
CA VAL A 153 -4.45 14.41 3.30
C VAL A 153 -5.64 14.39 2.35
N GLN A 154 -5.57 15.17 1.27
CA GLN A 154 -6.60 15.22 0.25
C GLN A 154 -6.23 14.30 -0.92
N VAL A 155 -7.15 13.41 -1.30
CA VAL A 155 -7.02 12.53 -2.46
C VAL A 155 -8.12 12.87 -3.46
N ALA A 156 -7.72 13.23 -4.67
CA ALA A 156 -8.65 13.48 -5.76
C ALA A 156 -9.35 12.17 -6.20
N LYS A 157 -10.62 12.28 -6.57
CA LYS A 157 -11.42 11.22 -7.20
C LYS A 157 -12.48 11.85 -8.12
N LEU A 158 -13.08 11.03 -8.98
CA LEU A 158 -14.39 11.38 -9.56
C LEU A 158 -15.51 10.85 -8.67
N ASP A 159 -16.58 11.61 -8.52
CA ASP A 159 -17.85 11.09 -8.02
C ASP A 159 -18.61 10.30 -9.10
N ASP A 160 -19.88 9.99 -8.85
CA ASP A 160 -20.71 9.22 -9.76
C ASP A 160 -21.28 10.06 -10.92
N ASP A 161 -21.26 11.39 -10.81
CA ASP A 161 -21.66 12.33 -11.86
C ASP A 161 -20.48 12.69 -12.79
N GLY A 162 -19.25 12.35 -12.35
CA GLY A 162 -18.02 12.58 -13.10
C GLY A 162 -17.31 13.87 -12.72
N ASP A 163 -17.71 14.51 -11.63
CA ASP A 163 -17.09 15.71 -11.12
C ASP A 163 -15.85 15.38 -10.27
N MET A 164 -14.83 16.22 -10.39
CA MET A 164 -13.60 16.08 -9.61
C MET A 164 -13.82 16.58 -8.18
N VAL A 165 -13.71 15.66 -7.22
CA VAL A 165 -13.87 15.93 -5.79
C VAL A 165 -12.69 15.40 -5.00
N HIS A 166 -12.53 15.88 -3.76
CA HIS A 166 -11.45 15.46 -2.88
C HIS A 166 -12.00 14.70 -1.68
N ALA A 167 -11.38 13.57 -1.36
CA ALA A 167 -11.64 12.82 -0.15
C ALA A 167 -10.54 13.08 0.88
N THR A 168 -10.96 13.31 2.12
CA THR A 168 -10.03 13.42 3.25
C THR A 168 -9.64 12.01 3.70
N VAL A 169 -8.33 11.74 3.69
CA VAL A 169 -7.74 10.42 3.93
C VAL A 169 -6.75 10.54 5.06
N ARG A 170 -6.85 9.66 6.06
CA ARG A 170 -5.87 9.61 7.15
C ARG A 170 -4.65 8.81 6.71
N SER A 171 -3.46 9.38 6.89
CA SER A 171 -2.21 8.74 6.52
C SER A 171 -1.07 9.03 7.50
N TYR A 172 0.00 8.25 7.39
CA TYR A 172 1.27 8.52 8.05
C TYR A 172 1.98 9.70 7.36
N ASP A 173 2.68 10.52 8.16
CA ASP A 173 3.44 11.66 7.63
C ASP A 173 4.52 11.22 6.62
N ILE A 174 4.78 12.08 5.64
CA ILE A 174 5.76 11.85 4.57
C ILE A 174 7.15 11.50 5.12
N ASP A 175 7.54 12.07 6.25
CA ASP A 175 8.85 11.83 6.88
C ASP A 175 8.96 10.42 7.48
N GLU A 176 7.86 9.84 7.94
CA GLU A 176 7.81 8.45 8.41
C GLU A 176 7.85 7.46 7.23
N MET A 177 7.20 7.82 6.13
CA MET A 177 7.21 7.03 4.90
C MET A 177 8.58 7.03 4.20
N LEU A 178 9.31 8.15 4.25
CA LEU A 178 10.69 8.26 3.78
C LEU A 178 11.67 7.61 4.75
N GLY A 179 11.46 7.74 6.06
CA GLY A 179 12.28 7.11 7.09
C GLY A 179 12.25 5.57 7.04
N THR A 180 11.07 4.97 6.82
CA THR A 180 10.93 3.51 6.66
C THR A 180 11.59 3.00 5.37
N LYS A 181 11.45 3.70 4.25
CA LYS A 181 12.18 3.38 3.00
C LYS A 181 13.68 3.54 3.14
N THR A 182 14.15 4.61 3.77
CA THR A 182 15.58 4.86 4.02
C THR A 182 16.16 3.81 4.96
N ARG A 183 15.43 3.40 6.00
CA ARG A 183 15.84 2.31 6.91
C ARG A 183 15.82 0.93 6.24
N ALA A 184 14.92 0.70 5.29
CA ALA A 184 14.91 -0.51 4.45
C ALA A 184 16.06 -0.50 3.42
N LEU A 185 16.42 0.67 2.87
CA LEU A 185 17.50 0.85 1.88
C LEU A 185 18.91 0.89 2.47
N ILE A 186 19.07 1.37 3.71
CA ILE A 186 20.38 1.39 4.41
C ILE A 186 20.74 -0.01 4.97
N ARG A 187 19.79 -0.94 5.03
CA ARG A 187 20.00 -2.27 5.63
C ARG A 187 20.49 -3.42 4.72
N PRO A 188 20.81 -3.26 3.43
CA PRO A 188 21.64 -4.21 2.69
C PRO A 188 22.99 -3.60 2.26
N SER A 189 23.67 -2.88 3.15
CA SER A 189 25.06 -2.46 2.91
C SER A 189 26.01 -2.51 4.11
N VAL A 190 25.51 -2.67 5.35
CA VAL A 190 26.40 -2.83 6.52
C VAL A 190 26.88 -4.29 6.69
N ASP A 191 26.06 -5.28 6.34
CA ASP A 191 26.44 -6.71 6.50
C ASP A 191 27.43 -7.22 5.44
N ARG A 192 27.66 -6.49 4.34
CA ARG A 192 28.69 -6.88 3.35
C ARG A 192 30.09 -6.30 3.63
N HIS A 193 30.24 -5.40 4.60
CA HIS A 193 31.55 -4.80 4.89
C HIS A 193 32.25 -5.41 6.12
N VAL A 194 31.55 -6.18 6.96
CA VAL A 194 32.17 -6.81 8.14
C VAL A 194 32.72 -8.21 7.84
N GLU A 195 32.12 -8.94 6.89
CA GLU A 195 32.56 -10.32 6.59
C GLU A 195 33.79 -10.40 5.65
N ARG A 196 34.17 -9.27 5.02
CA ARG A 196 35.39 -9.19 4.19
C ARG A 196 36.67 -8.80 4.95
N ARG A 197 36.61 -8.54 6.26
CA ARG A 197 37.79 -8.24 7.10
C ARG A 197 38.23 -9.37 8.04
N LEU A 198 37.49 -10.47 8.13
CA LEU A 198 37.83 -11.60 9.02
C LEU A 198 38.27 -12.89 8.30
N GLY A 199 38.21 -12.94 6.97
CA GLY A 199 38.68 -14.10 6.17
C GLY A 199 40.14 -14.04 5.69
N GLY A 200 40.92 -13.03 6.11
CA GLY A 200 42.23 -12.71 5.52
C GLY A 200 43.46 -13.03 6.38
N ARG A 201 43.36 -13.86 7.43
CA ARG A 201 44.51 -14.26 8.27
C ARG A 201 44.41 -15.72 8.74
N ALA A 202 44.43 -16.66 7.80
CA ALA A 202 44.61 -18.07 8.13
C ALA A 202 45.27 -18.86 6.98
N ALA A 203 46.38 -18.37 6.44
CA ALA A 203 47.20 -19.15 5.51
C ALA A 203 48.63 -18.61 5.42
N LEU A 204 49.37 -18.55 6.54
CA LEU A 204 50.84 -18.52 6.51
C LEU A 204 51.38 -18.86 7.90
N LYS A 205 51.67 -20.15 8.13
CA LYS A 205 52.71 -20.66 9.06
C LYS A 205 52.57 -22.17 9.17
N ARG A 206 53.33 -22.91 8.35
CA ARG A 206 54.10 -24.11 8.76
C ARG A 206 55.12 -24.41 7.66
N LYS A 207 56.31 -23.85 7.79
CA LYS A 207 57.59 -24.42 7.30
C LYS A 207 58.72 -23.60 7.89
N SER A 208 59.37 -24.10 8.92
CA SER A 208 60.75 -23.79 9.33
C SER A 208 61.24 -24.97 10.20
N PRO A 209 62.56 -25.12 10.45
CA PRO A 209 63.39 -26.09 9.75
C PRO A 209 64.06 -27.08 10.72
N SER A 210 64.59 -28.18 10.19
CA SER A 210 65.78 -28.96 10.62
C SER A 210 65.81 -30.24 9.81
#